data_AF-A0A524EAQ2-F1
#
_entry.id   AF-A0A524EAQ2-F1
#
_cell.length_a   1.000
_cell.length_b   1.000
_cell.length_c   1.000
_cell.angle_alpha   90.00
_cell.angle_beta   90.00
_cell.angle_gamma   90.00
#
_symmetry.space_group_name_H-M   'P 1'
#
loop_
_entity.id
_entity.type
_entity.pdbx_description
1 polymer ?
#
loop_
_entity_poly.entity_id
_entity_poly.type
_entity_poly.pdbx_seq_one_letter_code
_entity_poly.pdbx_strand_id
1 'polypeptide(L)'
;VTLQILLTAKKILNPSKPIHMFGLGLPQFFSLAVASGCDLMDSAAYILFAREKRYFTLSTGTKKLEEIEEFPCHCPVCTQYTPSELRELEEPSQIELLARHNLYLSFSELRTIRQAIKEGNLWELVEQRIRNHPSLVDAAQVLYKESPYIERFEKVYKSHGRMFSSIESLQRPIIQRYLLRIQNNYRVPEGVDFLIIVPELDVRGKSSPSVKEWINLIDNNMVISRERLHVVLLSPVFGIIPLELSETFPLAQYERSNLMTSKHAQEHCLKMISPFFKSHGKSYNKCAIIVPEEYTNQFDEVVKFTEDHPINEIKSYIEKETKINCTQFKHIQEIFEFFKITESL
;
A
#
# COMPACT_ATOMS: atom_id res chain seq x y z
N VAL A 1 1.06 10.17 -20.75
CA VAL A 1 0.04 10.92 -21.54
C VAL A 1 -1.34 10.27 -21.47
N THR A 2 -1.52 9.00 -21.88
CA THR A 2 -2.84 8.34 -21.96
C THR A 2 -3.65 8.39 -20.65
N LEU A 3 -3.08 7.95 -19.51
CA LEU A 3 -3.79 8.01 -18.23
C LEU A 3 -4.11 9.44 -17.77
N GLN A 4 -3.22 10.39 -18.06
CA GLN A 4 -3.42 11.78 -17.70
C GLN A 4 -4.64 12.38 -18.40
N ILE A 5 -4.82 12.05 -19.69
CA ILE A 5 -6.03 12.44 -20.45
C ILE A 5 -7.28 11.82 -19.83
N LEU A 6 -7.25 10.51 -19.52
CA LEU A 6 -8.39 9.84 -18.89
C LEU A 6 -8.76 10.49 -17.55
N LEU A 7 -7.79 10.68 -16.65
CA LEU A 7 -8.01 11.26 -15.33
C LEU A 7 -8.51 12.72 -15.43
N THR A 8 -8.01 13.48 -16.41
CA THR A 8 -8.50 14.84 -16.69
C THR A 8 -9.96 14.82 -17.12
N ALA A 9 -10.34 13.90 -18.02
CA ALA A 9 -11.74 13.73 -18.42
C ALA A 9 -12.61 13.28 -17.24
N LYS A 10 -12.16 12.30 -16.43
CA LYS A 10 -12.88 11.80 -15.25
C LYS A 10 -13.20 12.89 -14.23
N LYS A 11 -12.31 13.85 -14.05
CA LYS A 11 -12.51 14.99 -13.13
C LYS A 11 -13.66 15.91 -13.55
N ILE A 12 -14.02 15.94 -14.83
CA ILE A 12 -14.99 16.87 -15.40
C ILE A 12 -16.32 16.16 -15.71
N LEU A 13 -16.26 14.90 -16.14
CA LEU A 13 -17.43 14.14 -16.57
C LEU A 13 -18.32 13.71 -15.40
N ASN A 14 -19.61 13.54 -15.67
CA ASN A 14 -20.58 13.02 -14.68
C ASN A 14 -20.17 11.57 -14.28
N PRO A 15 -19.91 11.30 -12.99
CA PRO A 15 -19.48 9.98 -12.52
C PRO A 15 -20.51 8.85 -12.77
N SER A 16 -21.78 9.19 -13.01
CA SER A 16 -22.86 8.23 -13.26
C SER A 16 -22.94 7.74 -14.71
N LYS A 17 -22.09 8.27 -15.61
CA LYS A 17 -22.07 7.87 -17.02
C LYS A 17 -20.84 7.01 -17.33
N PRO A 18 -20.97 5.94 -18.13
CA PRO A 18 -19.84 5.10 -18.50
C PRO A 18 -18.85 5.86 -19.38
N ILE A 19 -17.57 5.52 -19.26
CA ILE A 19 -16.49 6.05 -20.08
C ILE A 19 -15.85 4.95 -20.90
N HIS A 20 -15.76 5.23 -22.20
CA HIS A 20 -15.14 4.34 -23.17
C HIS A 20 -13.77 4.89 -23.58
N MET A 21 -12.71 4.09 -23.36
CA MET A 21 -11.39 4.37 -23.92
C MET A 21 -11.23 3.75 -25.29
N PHE A 22 -11.41 4.58 -26.32
CA PHE A 22 -11.26 4.17 -27.70
C PHE A 22 -9.84 3.67 -28.01
N GLY A 23 -9.75 2.49 -28.65
CA GLY A 23 -8.50 1.90 -29.14
C GLY A 23 -7.62 1.24 -28.07
N LEU A 24 -8.11 1.10 -26.83
CA LEU A 24 -7.36 0.42 -25.78
C LEU A 24 -7.51 -1.10 -25.88
N GLY A 25 -6.69 -1.72 -26.73
CA GLY A 25 -6.83 -3.15 -27.06
C GLY A 25 -5.90 -4.13 -26.34
N LEU A 26 -4.95 -3.65 -25.54
CA LEU A 26 -3.87 -4.46 -24.96
C LEU A 26 -4.12 -4.79 -23.46
N PRO A 27 -4.25 -6.08 -23.08
CA PRO A 27 -4.67 -6.47 -21.73
C PRO A 27 -3.79 -5.99 -20.58
N GLN A 28 -2.48 -5.84 -20.81
CA GLN A 28 -1.52 -5.39 -19.78
C GLN A 28 -1.81 -3.99 -19.24
N PHE A 29 -2.60 -3.19 -19.93
CA PHE A 29 -2.99 -1.84 -19.49
C PHE A 29 -4.40 -1.79 -18.87
N PHE A 30 -5.18 -2.86 -18.95
CA PHE A 30 -6.59 -2.84 -18.53
C PHE A 30 -6.75 -2.51 -17.05
N SER A 31 -5.89 -3.05 -16.18
CA SER A 31 -5.95 -2.78 -14.73
C SER A 31 -5.74 -1.30 -14.42
N LEU A 32 -4.77 -0.65 -15.07
CA LEU A 32 -4.52 0.79 -14.94
C LEU A 32 -5.70 1.63 -15.44
N ALA A 33 -6.23 1.31 -16.61
CA ALA A 33 -7.38 2.02 -17.17
C ALA A 33 -8.60 1.92 -16.24
N VAL A 34 -8.90 0.72 -15.75
CA VAL A 34 -10.04 0.48 -14.86
C VAL A 34 -9.83 1.14 -13.49
N ALA A 35 -8.62 1.08 -12.91
CA ALA A 35 -8.29 1.80 -11.67
C ALA A 35 -8.39 3.32 -11.83
N SER A 36 -8.23 3.83 -13.05
CA SER A 36 -8.45 5.24 -13.41
C SER A 36 -9.92 5.56 -13.71
N GLY A 37 -10.83 4.59 -13.61
CA GLY A 37 -12.27 4.76 -13.80
C GLY A 37 -12.78 4.64 -15.24
N CYS A 38 -12.06 3.90 -16.10
CA CYS A 38 -12.55 3.45 -17.41
C CYS A 38 -13.51 2.28 -17.26
N ASP A 39 -14.62 2.30 -18.01
CA ASP A 39 -15.69 1.30 -17.94
C ASP A 39 -15.73 0.38 -19.17
N LEU A 40 -15.41 0.93 -20.35
CA LEU A 40 -15.47 0.23 -21.63
C LEU A 40 -14.14 0.36 -22.38
N MET A 41 -13.78 -0.68 -23.12
CA MET A 41 -12.67 -0.69 -24.07
C MET A 41 -13.08 -1.44 -25.34
N ASP A 42 -12.52 -1.04 -26.48
CA ASP A 42 -12.57 -1.78 -27.74
C ASP A 42 -11.18 -2.26 -28.16
N SER A 43 -11.12 -3.39 -28.86
CA SER A 43 -9.86 -3.96 -29.34
C SER A 43 -9.99 -4.42 -30.78
N ALA A 44 -9.29 -3.75 -31.69
CA ALA A 44 -8.87 -4.33 -32.97
C ALA A 44 -7.51 -5.03 -32.85
N ALA A 45 -6.79 -4.81 -31.74
CA ALA A 45 -5.43 -5.29 -31.54
C ALA A 45 -5.35 -6.83 -31.59
N TYR A 46 -6.36 -7.55 -31.08
CA TYR A 46 -6.33 -9.02 -31.03
C TYR A 46 -6.11 -9.66 -32.42
N ILE A 47 -6.76 -9.12 -33.46
CA ILE A 47 -6.67 -9.64 -34.84
C ILE A 47 -5.52 -9.01 -35.62
N LEU A 48 -5.26 -7.71 -35.42
CA LEU A 48 -4.14 -7.03 -36.08
C LEU A 48 -2.80 -7.65 -35.65
N PHE A 49 -2.64 -7.95 -34.36
CA PHE A 49 -1.44 -8.60 -33.85
C PHE A 49 -1.36 -10.05 -34.29
N ALA A 50 -2.47 -10.78 -34.34
CA ALA A 50 -2.49 -12.15 -34.85
C ALA A 50 -2.04 -12.24 -36.32
N ARG A 51 -2.44 -11.28 -37.18
CA ARG A 51 -1.95 -11.17 -38.57
C ARG A 51 -0.44 -10.96 -38.65
N GLU A 52 0.14 -10.32 -37.65
CA GLU A 52 1.59 -10.16 -37.52
C GLU A 52 2.25 -11.29 -36.71
N LYS A 53 1.54 -12.40 -36.50
CA LYS A 53 1.99 -13.56 -35.73
C LYS A 53 2.38 -13.21 -34.29
N ARG A 54 1.71 -12.21 -33.69
CA ARG A 54 1.94 -11.75 -32.31
C ARG A 54 0.91 -12.34 -31.33
N TYR A 55 1.45 -12.93 -30.28
CA TYR A 55 0.78 -13.55 -29.15
C TYR A 55 0.75 -12.59 -27.96
N PHE A 56 -0.42 -12.38 -27.36
CA PHE A 56 -0.55 -11.58 -26.14
C PHE A 56 -0.09 -12.36 -24.91
N THR A 57 0.55 -11.67 -23.99
CA THR A 57 1.01 -12.22 -22.72
C THR A 57 0.93 -11.15 -21.64
N LEU A 58 0.41 -11.52 -20.48
CA LEU A 58 0.36 -10.58 -19.35
C LEU A 58 1.74 -10.35 -18.75
N SER A 59 2.72 -11.25 -18.89
CA SER A 59 4.03 -11.10 -18.26
C SER A 59 5.00 -10.23 -19.05
N THR A 60 4.93 -10.28 -20.39
CA THR A 60 5.88 -9.58 -21.28
C THR A 60 5.20 -8.71 -22.33
N GLY A 61 3.87 -8.51 -22.24
CA GLY A 61 3.07 -7.74 -23.18
C GLY A 61 2.72 -8.54 -24.44
N THR A 62 3.63 -8.57 -25.41
CA THR A 62 3.40 -9.30 -26.67
C THR A 62 4.67 -9.96 -27.16
N LYS A 63 4.54 -11.16 -27.72
CA LYS A 63 5.64 -11.96 -28.27
C LYS A 63 5.32 -12.39 -29.70
N LYS A 64 6.32 -12.49 -30.56
CA LYS A 64 6.12 -13.15 -31.86
C LYS A 64 6.07 -14.65 -31.65
N LEU A 65 5.23 -15.35 -32.41
CA LEU A 65 5.09 -16.80 -32.35
C LEU A 65 6.42 -17.53 -32.55
N GLU A 66 7.31 -16.98 -33.37
CA GLU A 66 8.64 -17.53 -33.63
C GLU A 66 9.58 -17.56 -32.41
N GLU A 67 9.31 -16.73 -31.40
CA GLU A 67 10.13 -16.60 -30.18
C GLU A 67 9.60 -17.45 -29.01
N ILE A 68 8.50 -18.19 -29.20
CA ILE A 68 7.80 -18.87 -28.12
C ILE A 68 8.15 -20.36 -28.15
N GLU A 69 8.79 -20.82 -27.09
CA GLU A 69 9.11 -22.24 -26.89
C GLU A 69 8.01 -22.98 -26.12
N GLU A 70 7.28 -22.27 -25.25
CA GLU A 70 6.17 -22.82 -24.46
C GLU A 70 5.06 -21.79 -24.34
N PHE A 71 3.79 -22.20 -24.43
CA PHE A 71 2.66 -21.31 -24.17
C PHE A 71 2.34 -21.24 -22.67
N PRO A 72 2.59 -20.10 -21.99
CA PRO A 72 2.25 -19.93 -20.56
C PRO A 72 0.76 -19.60 -20.39
N CYS A 73 -0.14 -20.40 -20.96
CA CYS A 73 -1.57 -20.15 -20.97
C CYS A 73 -2.37 -21.46 -21.01
N HIS A 74 -3.56 -21.43 -20.41
CA HIS A 74 -4.47 -22.58 -20.32
C HIS A 74 -5.77 -22.36 -21.13
N CYS A 75 -5.75 -21.48 -22.14
CA CYS A 75 -6.92 -21.26 -22.97
C CYS A 75 -7.17 -22.47 -23.91
N PRO A 76 -8.36 -22.57 -24.55
CA PRO A 76 -8.65 -23.68 -25.47
C PRO A 76 -7.63 -23.85 -26.61
N VAL A 77 -6.92 -22.79 -27.02
CA VAL A 77 -5.85 -22.88 -28.02
C VAL A 77 -4.59 -23.48 -27.41
N CYS A 78 -4.07 -22.88 -26.34
CA CYS A 78 -2.79 -23.26 -25.74
C CYS A 78 -2.80 -24.62 -25.04
N THR A 79 -3.98 -25.19 -24.76
CA THR A 79 -4.13 -26.55 -24.23
C THR A 79 -4.21 -27.62 -25.32
N GLN A 80 -4.46 -27.23 -26.58
CA GLN A 80 -4.61 -28.14 -27.71
C GLN A 80 -3.40 -28.11 -28.66
N TYR A 81 -2.65 -27.01 -28.69
CA TYR A 81 -1.52 -26.81 -29.57
C TYR A 81 -0.28 -26.38 -28.79
N THR A 82 0.87 -26.93 -29.16
CA THR A 82 2.18 -26.42 -28.80
C THR A 82 2.61 -25.27 -29.73
N PRO A 83 3.59 -24.45 -29.35
CA PRO A 83 4.12 -23.41 -30.24
C PRO A 83 4.70 -23.95 -31.55
N SER A 84 5.31 -25.14 -31.53
CA SER A 84 5.84 -25.80 -32.73
C SER A 84 4.72 -26.24 -33.68
N GLU A 85 3.70 -26.93 -33.15
CA GLU A 85 2.54 -27.35 -33.97
C GLU A 85 1.82 -26.13 -34.57
N LEU A 86 1.62 -25.06 -33.79
CA LEU A 86 0.97 -23.84 -34.31
C LEU A 86 1.80 -23.19 -35.42
N ARG A 87 3.14 -23.21 -35.35
CA ARG A 87 4.04 -22.70 -36.40
C ARG A 87 4.01 -23.49 -37.70
N GLU A 88 3.66 -24.77 -37.64
CA GLU A 88 3.58 -25.66 -38.81
C GLU A 88 2.24 -25.54 -39.56
N LEU A 89 1.21 -24.97 -38.93
CA LEU A 89 -0.08 -24.73 -39.58
C LEU A 89 0.00 -23.71 -40.71
N GLU A 90 -0.93 -23.79 -41.65
CA GLU A 90 -1.10 -22.76 -42.69
C GLU A 90 -1.46 -21.39 -42.08
N GLU A 91 -1.00 -20.32 -42.73
CA GLU A 91 -1.13 -18.94 -42.23
C GLU A 91 -2.55 -18.56 -41.78
N PRO A 92 -3.65 -18.90 -42.50
CA PRO A 92 -5.00 -18.56 -42.04
C PRO A 92 -5.34 -19.17 -40.67
N SER A 93 -4.93 -20.42 -40.45
CA SER A 93 -5.14 -21.14 -39.19
C SER A 93 -4.29 -20.57 -38.06
N GLN A 94 -3.05 -20.17 -38.35
CA GLN A 94 -2.20 -19.48 -37.37
C GLN A 94 -2.86 -18.19 -36.88
N ILE A 95 -3.33 -17.37 -37.81
CA ILE A 95 -3.96 -16.08 -37.50
C ILE A 95 -5.23 -16.29 -36.69
N GLU A 96 -6.08 -17.26 -37.06
CA GLU A 96 -7.31 -17.55 -36.32
C GLU A 96 -7.00 -17.98 -34.88
N LEU A 97 -6.10 -18.94 -34.69
CA LEU A 97 -5.77 -19.47 -33.37
C LEU A 97 -5.10 -18.40 -32.48
N LEU A 98 -4.19 -17.60 -33.02
CA LEU A 98 -3.60 -16.48 -32.31
C LEU A 98 -4.64 -15.42 -31.95
N ALA A 99 -5.56 -15.08 -32.85
CA ALA A 99 -6.63 -14.13 -32.57
C ALA A 99 -7.56 -14.64 -31.45
N ARG A 100 -7.90 -15.93 -31.47
CA ARG A 100 -8.71 -16.57 -30.41
C ARG A 100 -7.98 -16.54 -29.07
N HIS A 101 -6.70 -16.90 -29.03
CA HIS A 101 -5.88 -16.76 -27.83
C HIS A 101 -5.87 -15.31 -27.30
N ASN A 102 -5.59 -14.34 -28.16
CA ASN A 102 -5.52 -12.92 -27.81
C ASN A 102 -6.85 -12.42 -27.21
N LEU A 103 -7.99 -12.88 -27.74
CA LEU A 103 -9.32 -12.63 -27.16
C LEU A 103 -9.50 -13.32 -25.80
N TYR A 104 -9.18 -14.60 -25.69
CA TYR A 104 -9.30 -15.33 -24.43
C TYR A 104 -8.51 -14.66 -23.31
N LEU A 105 -7.27 -14.25 -23.58
CA LEU A 105 -6.45 -13.55 -22.60
C LEU A 105 -7.07 -12.20 -22.21
N SER A 106 -7.55 -11.43 -23.19
CA SER A 106 -8.20 -10.14 -22.95
C SER A 106 -9.44 -10.28 -22.05
N PHE A 107 -10.32 -11.23 -22.35
CA PHE A 107 -11.51 -11.48 -21.55
C PHE A 107 -11.19 -12.07 -20.18
N SER A 108 -10.17 -12.93 -20.10
CA SER A 108 -9.68 -13.46 -18.83
C SER A 108 -9.19 -12.33 -17.92
N GLU A 109 -8.38 -11.42 -18.44
CA GLU A 109 -7.88 -10.28 -17.64
C GLU A 109 -9.01 -9.35 -17.18
N LEU A 110 -10.00 -9.08 -18.03
CA LEU A 110 -11.19 -8.32 -17.61
C LEU A 110 -12.00 -9.04 -16.50
N ARG A 111 -12.08 -10.38 -16.54
CA ARG A 111 -12.70 -11.18 -15.46
C ARG A 111 -11.89 -11.06 -14.17
N THR A 112 -10.56 -11.20 -14.25
CA THR A 112 -9.63 -11.03 -13.13
C THR A 112 -9.77 -9.66 -12.47
N ILE A 113 -9.81 -8.58 -13.27
CA ILE A 113 -9.99 -7.21 -12.77
C ILE A 113 -11.33 -7.05 -12.06
N ARG A 114 -12.43 -7.55 -12.65
CA ARG A 114 -13.75 -7.49 -11.99
C ARG A 114 -13.76 -8.25 -10.67
N GLN A 115 -13.09 -9.39 -10.59
CA GLN A 115 -12.97 -10.14 -9.34
C GLN A 115 -12.15 -9.36 -8.30
N ALA A 116 -11.02 -8.79 -8.70
CA ALA A 116 -10.21 -7.95 -7.82
C ALA A 116 -11.00 -6.73 -7.28
N ILE A 117 -11.87 -6.11 -8.09
CA ILE A 117 -12.76 -5.03 -7.62
C ILE A 117 -13.74 -5.52 -6.55
N LYS A 118 -14.34 -6.69 -6.74
CA LYS A 118 -15.28 -7.28 -5.76
C LYS A 118 -14.59 -7.58 -4.43
N GLU A 119 -13.37 -8.09 -4.47
CA GLU A 119 -12.57 -8.40 -3.29
C GLU A 119 -11.88 -7.17 -2.66
N GLY A 120 -11.84 -6.06 -3.39
CA GLY A 120 -11.17 -4.82 -2.99
C GLY A 120 -9.67 -4.79 -3.28
N ASN A 121 -9.15 -5.77 -4.02
CA ASN A 121 -7.73 -6.01 -4.31
C ASN A 121 -7.25 -5.41 -5.65
N LEU A 122 -7.95 -4.41 -6.20
CA LEU A 122 -7.61 -3.83 -7.51
C LEU A 122 -6.21 -3.20 -7.50
N TRP A 123 -5.81 -2.52 -6.43
CA TRP A 123 -4.50 -1.89 -6.31
C TRP A 123 -3.37 -2.92 -6.31
N GLU A 124 -3.54 -4.01 -5.58
CA GLU A 124 -2.63 -5.15 -5.58
C GLU A 124 -2.48 -5.73 -7.01
N LEU A 125 -3.59 -5.89 -7.74
CA LEU A 125 -3.55 -6.35 -9.13
C LEU A 125 -2.84 -5.36 -10.06
N VAL A 126 -3.10 -4.06 -9.92
CA VAL A 126 -2.40 -3.01 -10.69
C VAL A 126 -0.89 -3.11 -10.45
N GLU A 127 -0.47 -3.20 -9.18
CA GLU A 127 0.93 -3.29 -8.80
C GLU A 127 1.62 -4.54 -9.35
N GLN A 128 0.91 -5.67 -9.44
CA GLN A 128 1.41 -6.86 -10.13
C GLN A 128 1.58 -6.61 -11.63
N ARG A 129 0.62 -5.96 -12.29
CA ARG A 129 0.63 -5.76 -13.76
C ARG A 129 1.61 -4.69 -14.24
N ILE A 130 1.92 -3.68 -13.42
CA ILE A 130 2.82 -2.60 -13.85
C ILE A 130 4.28 -3.07 -13.97
N ARG A 131 4.64 -4.18 -13.34
CA ARG A 131 6.01 -4.74 -13.38
C ARG A 131 6.41 -5.31 -14.72
N ASN A 132 5.45 -5.50 -15.63
CA ASN A 132 5.71 -6.10 -16.93
C ASN A 132 6.44 -5.15 -17.89
N HIS A 133 6.42 -3.84 -17.66
CA HIS A 133 7.13 -2.87 -18.50
C HIS A 133 7.38 -1.53 -17.78
N PRO A 134 8.55 -0.89 -17.93
CA PRO A 134 8.85 0.41 -17.30
C PRO A 134 7.79 1.49 -17.57
N SER A 135 7.30 1.60 -18.80
CA SER A 135 6.25 2.59 -19.13
C SER A 135 4.93 2.36 -18.40
N LEU A 136 4.62 1.15 -17.93
CA LEU A 136 3.45 0.89 -17.10
C LEU A 136 3.69 1.38 -15.66
N VAL A 137 4.92 1.28 -15.16
CA VAL A 137 5.33 1.88 -13.88
C VAL A 137 5.21 3.40 -13.97
N ASP A 138 5.72 4.02 -15.03
CA ASP A 138 5.59 5.47 -15.26
C ASP A 138 4.13 5.91 -15.36
N ALA A 139 3.29 5.10 -16.01
CA ALA A 139 1.86 5.35 -16.07
C ALA A 139 1.22 5.27 -14.67
N ALA A 140 1.55 4.26 -13.87
CA ALA A 140 1.06 4.13 -12.50
C ALA A 140 1.43 5.34 -11.62
N GLN A 141 2.61 5.93 -11.82
CA GLN A 141 3.01 7.17 -11.12
C GLN A 141 2.06 8.35 -11.40
N VAL A 142 1.48 8.44 -12.60
CA VAL A 142 0.44 9.44 -12.89
C VAL A 142 -0.80 9.20 -12.04
N LEU A 143 -1.19 7.93 -11.85
CA LEU A 143 -2.34 7.56 -11.04
C LEU A 143 -2.10 7.89 -9.56
N TYR A 144 -0.93 7.56 -9.01
CA TYR A 144 -0.59 7.83 -7.61
C TYR A 144 -0.48 9.32 -7.29
N LYS A 145 0.01 10.16 -8.21
CA LYS A 145 -0.01 11.62 -8.06
C LYS A 145 -1.43 12.17 -7.90
N GLU A 146 -2.42 11.46 -8.44
CA GLU A 146 -3.84 11.81 -8.38
C GLU A 146 -4.57 11.13 -7.21
N SER A 147 -3.84 10.46 -6.30
CA SER A 147 -4.40 9.84 -5.10
C SER A 147 -5.34 10.75 -4.29
N PRO A 148 -5.08 12.06 -4.10
CA PRO A 148 -6.04 12.95 -3.43
C PRO A 148 -7.41 13.06 -4.11
N TYR A 149 -7.46 12.97 -5.44
CA TYR A 149 -8.73 12.95 -6.17
C TYR A 149 -9.38 11.56 -6.09
N ILE A 150 -8.60 10.51 -6.27
CA ILE A 150 -9.08 9.11 -6.30
C ILE A 150 -9.58 8.66 -4.92
N GLU A 151 -8.99 9.18 -3.84
CA GLU A 151 -9.37 8.89 -2.45
C GLU A 151 -10.88 9.06 -2.23
N ARG A 152 -11.51 10.04 -2.89
CA ARG A 152 -12.95 10.31 -2.80
C ARG A 152 -13.83 9.13 -3.21
N PHE A 153 -13.31 8.22 -4.03
CA PHE A 153 -14.00 7.04 -4.55
C PHE A 153 -13.51 5.73 -3.92
N GLU A 154 -12.42 5.76 -3.16
CA GLU A 154 -11.88 4.57 -2.48
C GLU A 154 -12.89 4.08 -1.43
N LYS A 155 -13.13 2.76 -1.34
CA LYS A 155 -14.04 2.23 -0.32
C LYS A 155 -13.50 2.47 1.09
N VAL A 156 -14.36 2.88 2.02
CA VAL A 156 -13.97 3.11 3.43
C VAL A 156 -13.50 1.83 4.11
N TYR A 157 -14.11 0.70 3.74
CA TYR A 157 -13.83 -0.62 4.26
C TYR A 157 -13.73 -1.64 3.13
N LYS A 158 -12.91 -2.69 3.34
CA LYS A 158 -12.77 -3.85 2.45
C LYS A 158 -12.77 -5.13 3.29
N SER A 159 -13.27 -6.22 2.73
CA SER A 159 -13.44 -7.49 3.44
C SER A 159 -12.14 -8.19 3.83
N HIS A 160 -11.04 -7.88 3.16
CA HIS A 160 -9.74 -8.51 3.39
C HIS A 160 -8.68 -7.47 3.79
N GLY A 161 -7.66 -7.94 4.49
CA GLY A 161 -6.48 -7.13 4.79
C GLY A 161 -5.79 -6.61 3.53
N ARG A 162 -5.07 -5.49 3.68
CA ARG A 162 -4.34 -4.85 2.58
C ARG A 162 -2.90 -5.32 2.54
N MET A 163 -2.38 -5.59 1.35
CA MET A 163 -0.99 -6.00 1.17
C MET A 163 -0.15 -4.82 0.68
N PHE A 164 0.84 -4.42 1.49
CA PHE A 164 1.84 -3.42 1.15
C PHE A 164 3.16 -4.12 0.78
N SER A 165 3.22 -4.58 -0.47
CA SER A 165 4.32 -5.39 -0.99
C SER A 165 5.37 -4.60 -1.77
N SER A 166 5.11 -3.33 -2.11
CA SER A 166 6.08 -2.47 -2.80
C SER A 166 6.00 -1.01 -2.37
N ILE A 167 6.98 -0.21 -2.80
CA ILE A 167 7.07 1.23 -2.48
C ILE A 167 5.84 1.99 -3.01
N GLU A 168 5.33 1.60 -4.18
CA GLU A 168 4.13 2.16 -4.80
C GLU A 168 2.88 1.95 -3.94
N SER A 169 2.82 0.85 -3.17
CA SER A 169 1.70 0.58 -2.27
C SER A 169 1.54 1.69 -1.20
N LEU A 170 2.63 2.39 -0.84
CA LEU A 170 2.60 3.51 0.10
C LEU A 170 1.91 4.76 -0.46
N GLN A 171 1.71 4.83 -1.78
CA GLN A 171 1.08 5.96 -2.45
C GLN A 171 -0.42 5.72 -2.72
N ARG A 172 -0.96 4.57 -2.28
CA ARG A 172 -2.37 4.22 -2.48
C ARG A 172 -3.31 5.25 -1.84
N PRO A 173 -4.50 5.50 -2.41
CA PRO A 173 -5.45 6.47 -1.87
C PRO A 173 -5.89 6.22 -0.42
N ILE A 174 -5.84 4.96 0.04
CA ILE A 174 -6.17 4.63 1.43
C ILE A 174 -5.19 5.27 2.45
N ILE A 175 -3.93 5.45 2.07
CA ILE A 175 -2.92 6.15 2.88
C ILE A 175 -3.26 7.65 2.97
N GLN A 176 -3.65 8.25 1.84
CA GLN A 176 -4.09 9.64 1.79
C GLN A 176 -5.33 9.87 2.67
N ARG A 177 -6.31 8.96 2.64
CA ARG A 177 -7.48 9.01 3.52
C ARG A 177 -7.07 9.02 4.98
N TYR A 178 -6.15 8.13 5.35
CA TYR A 178 -5.68 8.01 6.73
C TYR A 178 -5.08 9.33 7.22
N LEU A 179 -4.18 9.93 6.44
CA LEU A 179 -3.59 11.22 6.76
C LEU A 179 -4.64 12.32 6.97
N LEU A 180 -5.60 12.43 6.06
CA LEU A 180 -6.65 13.44 6.15
C LEU A 180 -7.52 13.24 7.41
N ARG A 181 -7.80 11.98 7.79
CA ARG A 181 -8.58 11.67 8.99
C ARG A 181 -7.81 11.95 10.28
N ILE A 182 -6.53 11.59 10.36
CA ILE A 182 -5.69 11.92 11.50
C ILE A 182 -5.55 13.44 11.66
N GLN A 183 -5.42 14.16 10.56
CA GLN A 183 -5.22 15.61 10.61
C GLN A 183 -6.51 16.36 11.01
N ASN A 184 -7.67 15.96 10.46
CA ASN A 184 -8.89 16.76 10.50
C ASN A 184 -10.03 16.18 11.36
N ASN A 185 -10.03 14.87 11.62
CA ASN A 185 -11.14 14.18 12.28
C ASN A 185 -10.76 13.54 13.62
N TYR A 186 -9.49 13.19 13.81
CA TYR A 186 -8.99 12.63 15.05
C TYR A 186 -8.86 13.71 16.13
N ARG A 187 -9.18 13.33 17.37
CA ARG A 187 -8.97 14.13 18.57
C ARG A 187 -8.19 13.29 19.55
N VAL A 188 -7.16 13.87 20.13
CA VAL A 188 -6.41 13.23 21.22
C VAL A 188 -7.32 13.01 22.43
N PRO A 189 -7.10 11.96 23.24
CA PRO A 189 -7.85 11.77 24.48
C PRO A 189 -7.75 12.98 25.41
N GLU A 190 -8.81 13.25 26.17
CA GLU A 190 -8.81 14.35 27.15
C GLU A 190 -7.91 14.02 28.35
N GLY A 191 -7.26 15.03 28.93
CA GLY A 191 -6.42 14.88 30.12
C GLY A 191 -5.00 14.34 29.87
N VAL A 192 -4.62 14.10 28.61
CA VAL A 192 -3.27 13.63 28.27
C VAL A 192 -2.23 14.75 28.41
N ASP A 193 -1.11 14.42 29.04
CA ASP A 193 0.05 15.31 29.19
C ASP A 193 1.29 14.75 28.49
N PHE A 194 1.38 13.43 28.38
CA PHE A 194 2.59 12.73 27.97
C PHE A 194 2.31 11.79 26.81
N LEU A 195 3.15 11.86 25.78
CA LEU A 195 3.10 10.98 24.62
C LEU A 195 4.14 9.88 24.73
N ILE A 196 3.75 8.62 24.50
CA ILE A 196 4.65 7.48 24.39
C ILE A 196 4.54 6.91 22.97
N ILE A 197 5.65 6.88 22.25
CA ILE A 197 5.74 6.31 20.90
C ILE A 197 6.40 4.94 20.98
N VAL A 198 5.69 3.92 20.50
CA VAL A 198 6.11 2.52 20.50
C VAL A 198 6.29 2.05 19.04
N PRO A 199 7.40 1.40 18.67
CA PRO A 199 7.57 0.89 17.31
C PRO A 199 6.62 -0.28 17.05
N GLU A 200 6.05 -0.37 15.85
CA GLU A 200 5.59 -1.66 15.35
C GLU A 200 6.80 -2.54 15.01
N LEU A 201 6.74 -3.81 15.40
CA LEU A 201 7.88 -4.73 15.29
C LEU A 201 7.67 -5.72 14.14
N ASP A 202 7.84 -7.00 14.41
CA ASP A 202 7.63 -8.12 13.48
C ASP A 202 6.17 -8.26 13.05
N VAL A 203 5.24 -7.97 13.97
CA VAL A 203 3.80 -7.91 13.71
C VAL A 203 3.20 -6.61 14.23
N ARG A 204 2.02 -6.28 13.72
CA ARG A 204 1.32 -5.01 14.00
C ARG A 204 0.78 -4.92 15.43
N GLY A 205 0.97 -3.75 16.03
CA GLY A 205 0.44 -3.36 17.33
C GLY A 205 0.52 -4.45 18.41
N LYS A 206 -0.60 -4.68 19.11
CA LYS A 206 -0.71 -5.63 20.23
C LYS A 206 -0.54 -7.11 19.85
N SER A 207 -0.42 -7.43 18.56
CA SER A 207 -0.10 -8.79 18.13
C SER A 207 1.33 -9.19 18.48
N SER A 208 2.23 -8.22 18.67
CA SER A 208 3.62 -8.49 19.02
C SER A 208 3.74 -8.69 20.53
N PRO A 209 4.37 -9.78 21.01
CA PRO A 209 4.52 -10.04 22.45
C PRO A 209 5.18 -8.88 23.20
N SER A 210 6.25 -8.31 22.65
CA SER A 210 6.97 -7.18 23.27
C SER A 210 6.12 -5.92 23.35
N VAL A 211 5.41 -5.57 22.26
CA VAL A 211 4.52 -4.40 22.25
C VAL A 211 3.39 -4.58 23.26
N LYS A 212 2.82 -5.79 23.35
CA LYS A 212 1.79 -6.12 24.33
C LYS A 212 2.30 -6.00 25.76
N GLU A 213 3.51 -6.48 26.03
CA GLU A 213 4.16 -6.35 27.34
C GLU A 213 4.38 -4.87 27.70
N TRP A 214 4.93 -4.06 26.79
CA TRP A 214 5.12 -2.63 27.04
C TRP A 214 3.81 -1.90 27.32
N ILE A 215 2.75 -2.20 26.57
CA ILE A 215 1.42 -1.63 26.83
C ILE A 215 0.92 -2.05 28.21
N ASN A 216 1.07 -3.33 28.60
CA ASN A 216 0.69 -3.79 29.94
C ASN A 216 1.47 -3.06 31.04
N LEU A 217 2.78 -2.82 30.84
CA LEU A 217 3.60 -2.08 31.79
C LEU A 217 3.17 -0.61 31.91
N ILE A 218 2.80 0.02 30.79
CA ILE A 218 2.22 1.37 30.77
C ILE A 218 0.87 1.40 31.48
N ASP A 219 -0.02 0.45 31.21
CA ASP A 219 -1.37 0.40 31.78
C ASP A 219 -1.35 0.18 33.31
N ASN A 220 -0.37 -0.57 33.82
CA ASN A 220 -0.27 -0.94 35.24
C ASN A 220 0.79 -0.15 36.02
N ASN A 221 1.37 0.91 35.43
CA ASN A 221 2.38 1.71 36.12
C ASN A 221 1.77 2.47 37.31
N MET A 222 2.51 2.58 38.42
CA MET A 222 2.05 3.27 39.64
C MET A 222 2.61 4.69 39.78
N VAL A 223 3.40 5.15 38.80
CA VAL A 223 4.12 6.43 38.87
C VAL A 223 3.28 7.56 38.29
N ILE A 224 2.54 7.29 37.21
CA ILE A 224 1.77 8.29 36.46
C ILE A 224 0.39 7.73 36.17
N SER A 225 -0.64 8.54 36.43
CA SER A 225 -2.02 8.17 36.10
C SER A 225 -2.17 7.84 34.61
N ARG A 226 -2.82 6.71 34.32
CA ARG A 226 -2.98 6.18 32.96
C ARG A 226 -3.68 7.16 32.00
N GLU A 227 -4.60 7.98 32.52
CA GLU A 227 -5.35 8.99 31.76
C GLU A 227 -4.45 10.10 31.20
N ARG A 228 -3.29 10.33 31.84
CA ARG A 228 -2.31 11.33 31.41
C ARG A 228 -1.38 10.82 30.32
N LEU A 229 -1.38 9.51 30.06
CA LEU A 229 -0.51 8.84 29.10
C LEU A 229 -1.25 8.56 27.80
N HIS A 230 -0.75 9.09 26.69
CA HIS A 230 -1.21 8.72 25.36
C HIS A 230 -0.19 7.84 24.67
N VAL A 231 -0.61 6.63 24.28
CA VAL A 231 0.26 5.66 23.60
C VAL A 231 -0.07 5.66 22.12
N VAL A 232 0.94 5.80 21.28
CA VAL A 232 0.83 5.70 19.83
C VAL A 232 1.86 4.72 19.29
N LEU A 233 1.48 4.02 18.22
CA LEU A 233 2.36 3.12 17.49
C LEU A 233 3.02 3.86 16.33
N LEU A 234 4.29 3.55 16.04
CA LEU A 234 4.96 3.99 14.83
C LEU A 234 4.94 2.85 13.79
N SER A 235 4.11 3.03 12.77
CA SER A 235 4.02 2.16 11.62
C SER A 235 4.87 2.66 10.45
N PRO A 236 5.70 1.81 9.82
CA PRO A 236 6.40 2.16 8.58
C PRO A 236 5.46 2.55 7.42
N VAL A 237 4.20 2.09 7.43
CA VAL A 237 3.23 2.34 6.36
C VAL A 237 2.40 3.60 6.66
N PHE A 238 1.85 3.69 7.87
CA PHE A 238 0.89 4.72 8.25
C PHE A 238 1.50 5.88 9.05
N GLY A 239 2.75 5.78 9.51
CA GLY A 239 3.33 6.73 10.45
C GLY A 239 2.76 6.53 11.86
N ILE A 240 2.32 7.61 12.51
CA ILE A 240 1.74 7.53 13.86
C ILE A 240 0.34 6.92 13.77
N ILE A 241 0.10 5.83 14.52
CA ILE A 241 -1.20 5.19 14.75
C ILE A 241 -1.56 5.32 16.23
N PRO A 242 -2.58 6.11 16.60
CA PRO A 242 -3.12 6.10 17.96
C PRO A 242 -3.55 4.69 18.39
N LEU A 243 -3.26 4.30 19.64
CA LEU A 243 -3.50 2.93 20.10
C LEU A 243 -5.00 2.55 20.03
N GLU A 244 -5.90 3.50 20.28
CA GLU A 244 -7.35 3.36 20.14
C GLU A 244 -7.81 3.08 18.71
N LEU A 245 -7.01 3.42 17.70
CA LEU A 245 -7.30 3.13 16.29
C LEU A 245 -6.60 1.86 15.80
N SER A 246 -5.68 1.28 16.58
CA SER A 246 -4.85 0.15 16.15
C SER A 246 -5.63 -1.11 15.78
N GLU A 247 -6.88 -1.23 16.23
CA GLU A 247 -7.79 -2.35 15.94
C GLU A 247 -8.82 -2.04 14.83
N THR A 248 -8.73 -0.85 14.21
CA THR A 248 -9.66 -0.40 13.16
C THR A 248 -9.13 -0.63 11.75
N PHE A 249 -10.02 -0.72 10.75
CA PHE A 249 -9.59 -0.83 9.35
C PHE A 249 -9.05 0.51 8.79
N PRO A 250 -7.92 0.52 8.05
CA PRO A 250 -7.08 -0.62 7.66
C PRO A 250 -5.93 -0.95 8.63
N LEU A 251 -5.79 -0.22 9.73
CA LEU A 251 -4.65 -0.25 10.65
C LEU A 251 -4.45 -1.61 11.33
N ALA A 252 -5.54 -2.36 11.52
CA ALA A 252 -5.52 -3.70 12.08
C ALA A 252 -5.50 -4.81 11.03
N GLN A 253 -5.77 -4.49 9.77
CA GLN A 253 -5.91 -5.47 8.69
C GLN A 253 -5.00 -5.10 7.52
N TYR A 254 -3.69 -5.20 7.76
CA TYR A 254 -2.72 -5.11 6.69
C TYR A 254 -1.50 -6.00 6.97
N GLU A 255 -0.81 -6.34 5.89
CA GLU A 255 0.49 -7.00 5.88
C GLU A 255 1.46 -6.14 5.08
N ARG A 256 2.72 -6.13 5.51
CA ARG A 256 3.79 -5.40 4.86
C ARG A 256 4.98 -6.31 4.62
N SER A 257 5.73 -6.03 3.55
CA SER A 257 7.06 -6.62 3.38
C SER A 257 8.03 -6.04 4.41
N ASN A 258 9.02 -6.84 4.84
CA ASN A 258 10.14 -6.35 5.63
C ASN A 258 11.07 -5.43 4.83
N LEU A 259 11.05 -5.49 3.50
CA LEU A 259 11.77 -4.56 2.61
C LEU A 259 11.27 -3.11 2.70
N MET A 260 10.15 -2.89 3.40
CA MET A 260 9.61 -1.57 3.75
C MET A 260 10.41 -0.88 4.87
N THR A 261 11.64 -1.33 5.16
CA THR A 261 12.65 -0.61 5.96
C THR A 261 13.70 0.09 5.10
N SER A 262 13.60 0.02 3.76
CA SER A 262 14.49 0.77 2.88
C SER A 262 14.45 2.28 3.15
N LYS A 263 15.50 3.00 2.75
CA LYS A 263 15.59 4.47 2.90
C LYS A 263 14.35 5.21 2.38
N HIS A 264 13.75 4.75 1.27
CA HIS A 264 12.51 5.33 0.76
C HIS A 264 11.32 5.15 1.70
N ALA A 265 11.20 4.00 2.36
CA ALA A 265 10.14 3.74 3.31
C ALA A 265 10.36 4.51 4.63
N GLN A 266 11.62 4.71 5.05
CA GLN A 266 11.95 5.63 6.15
C GLN A 266 11.53 7.06 5.81
N GLU A 267 11.91 7.58 4.64
CA GLU A 267 11.50 8.90 4.16
C GLU A 267 9.97 9.06 4.07
N HIS A 268 9.26 8.01 3.64
CA HIS A 268 7.80 7.97 3.66
C HIS A 268 7.27 8.05 5.09
N CYS A 269 7.72 7.18 6.00
CA CYS A 269 7.29 7.19 7.40
C CYS A 269 7.49 8.55 8.05
N LEU A 270 8.65 9.19 7.83
CA LEU A 270 8.94 10.54 8.33
C LEU A 270 7.98 11.61 7.76
N LYS A 271 7.55 11.49 6.50
CA LYS A 271 6.50 12.36 5.95
C LYS A 271 5.14 12.09 6.61
N MET A 272 4.84 10.82 6.89
CA MET A 272 3.56 10.38 7.45
C MET A 272 3.34 10.80 8.91
N ILE A 273 4.40 10.99 9.71
CA ILE A 273 4.25 11.45 11.10
C ILE A 273 3.93 12.95 11.20
N SER A 274 4.28 13.76 10.19
CA SER A 274 4.11 15.22 10.20
C SER A 274 2.69 15.69 10.51
N PRO A 275 1.63 15.15 9.87
CA PRO A 275 0.28 15.65 10.08
C PRO A 275 -0.22 15.44 11.51
N PHE A 276 0.17 14.33 12.16
CA PHE A 276 -0.17 14.09 13.55
C PHE A 276 0.45 15.13 14.47
N PHE A 277 1.76 15.38 14.36
CA PHE A 277 2.46 16.33 15.23
C PHE A 277 2.06 17.78 14.97
N LYS A 278 1.76 18.15 13.72
CA LYS A 278 1.26 19.49 13.38
C LYS A 278 -0.11 19.78 14.00
N SER A 279 -1.02 18.81 13.94
CA SER A 279 -2.37 18.99 14.48
C SER A 279 -2.43 18.81 16.00
N HIS A 280 -1.66 17.87 16.54
CA HIS A 280 -1.88 17.35 17.90
C HIS A 280 -0.67 17.48 18.83
N GLY A 281 0.49 17.88 18.32
CA GLY A 281 1.72 17.93 19.12
C GLY A 281 1.64 18.88 20.32
N LYS A 282 0.90 19.98 20.20
CA LYS A 282 0.74 20.97 21.28
C LYS A 282 -0.03 20.44 22.49
N SER A 283 -0.69 19.29 22.37
CA SER A 283 -1.43 18.65 23.46
C SER A 283 -0.51 17.93 24.45
N TYR A 284 0.79 17.79 24.17
CA TYR A 284 1.72 17.06 25.03
C TYR A 284 2.83 17.96 25.55
N ASN A 285 3.16 17.80 26.83
CA ASN A 285 4.26 18.48 27.50
C ASN A 285 5.60 17.78 27.21
N LYS A 286 5.60 16.45 27.19
CA LYS A 286 6.77 15.61 26.91
C LYS A 286 6.41 14.44 26.01
N CYS A 287 7.39 13.96 25.28
CA CYS A 287 7.30 12.79 24.43
C CYS A 287 8.43 11.80 24.79
N ALA A 288 8.10 10.53 24.89
CA ALA A 288 9.06 9.45 25.06
C ALA A 288 8.94 8.47 23.88
N ILE A 289 10.07 7.99 23.38
CA ILE A 289 10.15 7.06 22.27
C ILE A 289 10.85 5.79 22.75
N ILE A 290 10.23 4.64 22.56
CA ILE A 290 10.86 3.34 22.82
C ILE A 290 11.71 2.92 21.63
N VAL A 291 13.01 2.75 21.86
CA VAL A 291 13.98 2.22 20.90
C VAL A 291 14.71 1.07 21.58
N PRO A 292 14.16 -0.16 21.52
CA PRO A 292 14.71 -1.30 22.25
C PRO A 292 16.02 -1.78 21.62
N GLU A 293 16.86 -2.47 22.40
CA GLU A 293 18.05 -3.16 21.84
C GLU A 293 17.66 -4.52 21.23
N GLU A 294 16.70 -5.19 21.85
CA GLU A 294 16.15 -6.48 21.44
C GLU A 294 14.66 -6.55 21.78
N TYR A 295 13.95 -7.46 21.12
CA TYR A 295 12.54 -7.70 21.39
C TYR A 295 12.20 -9.18 21.17
N THR A 296 11.19 -9.67 21.88
CA THR A 296 10.56 -10.97 21.67
C THR A 296 9.57 -10.89 20.51
N ASN A 297 9.79 -11.69 19.46
CA ASN A 297 8.95 -11.79 18.26
C ASN A 297 7.70 -12.66 18.49
N GLN A 298 6.82 -12.78 17.50
CA GLN A 298 5.59 -13.58 17.53
C GLN A 298 5.80 -15.10 17.71
N PHE A 299 7.04 -15.57 17.61
CA PHE A 299 7.45 -16.96 17.83
C PHE A 299 8.14 -17.15 19.19
N ASP A 300 8.05 -16.16 20.08
CA ASP A 300 8.66 -16.13 21.41
C ASP A 300 10.21 -16.18 21.39
N GLU A 301 10.83 -15.74 20.29
CA GLU A 301 12.29 -15.66 20.15
C GLU A 301 12.79 -14.24 20.40
N VAL A 302 13.92 -14.09 21.08
CA VAL A 302 14.59 -12.80 21.28
C VAL A 302 15.41 -12.45 20.04
N VAL A 303 15.07 -11.32 19.41
CA VAL A 303 15.68 -10.84 18.17
C VAL A 303 16.26 -9.44 18.38
N LYS A 304 17.45 -9.20 17.82
CA LYS A 304 18.09 -7.87 17.84
C LYS A 304 17.24 -6.84 17.07
N PHE A 305 17.05 -5.67 17.66
CA PHE A 305 16.37 -4.57 17.00
C PHE A 305 17.23 -3.98 15.87
N THR A 306 16.62 -3.69 14.72
CA THR A 306 17.34 -3.22 13.53
C THR A 306 17.60 -1.71 13.58
N GLU A 307 18.81 -1.32 13.18
CA GLU A 307 19.21 0.09 13.04
C GLU A 307 18.46 0.78 11.90
N ASP A 308 17.96 0.03 10.91
CA ASP A 308 17.18 0.55 9.78
C ASP A 308 15.72 0.87 10.14
N HIS A 309 15.29 0.69 11.39
CA HIS A 309 13.92 1.00 11.77
C HIS A 309 13.67 2.52 11.76
N PRO A 310 12.56 3.03 11.16
CA PRO A 310 12.30 4.47 11.08
C PRO A 310 12.31 5.19 12.44
N ILE A 311 12.00 4.48 13.54
CA ILE A 311 11.98 5.03 14.90
C ILE A 311 13.32 5.63 15.35
N ASN A 312 14.43 5.16 14.78
CA ASN A 312 15.76 5.65 15.13
C ASN A 312 15.96 7.12 14.73
N GLU A 313 15.25 7.58 13.69
CA GLU A 313 15.40 8.94 13.14
C GLU A 313 14.30 9.92 13.58
N ILE A 314 13.15 9.43 14.08
CA ILE A 314 11.97 10.29 14.31
C ILE A 314 12.19 11.37 15.37
N LYS A 315 13.09 11.18 16.34
CA LYS A 315 13.35 12.16 17.41
C LYS A 315 13.73 13.53 16.82
N SER A 316 14.72 13.52 15.92
CA SER A 316 15.22 14.73 15.27
C SER A 316 14.12 15.45 14.47
N TYR A 317 13.20 14.67 13.88
CA TYR A 317 12.07 15.17 13.13
C TYR A 317 11.03 15.83 14.04
N ILE A 318 10.67 15.18 15.16
CA ILE A 318 9.70 15.68 16.13
C ILE A 318 10.19 16.99 16.75
N GLU A 319 11.47 17.05 17.15
CA GLU A 319 12.09 18.25 17.73
C GLU A 319 12.18 19.42 16.72
N LYS A 320 12.25 19.12 15.42
CA LYS A 320 12.26 20.14 14.37
C LYS A 320 10.86 20.68 14.06
N GLU A 321 9.85 19.81 14.02
CA GLU A 321 8.47 20.18 13.68
C GLU A 321 7.67 20.69 14.89
N THR A 322 8.10 20.36 16.11
CA THR A 322 7.39 20.70 17.36
C THR A 322 8.34 21.22 18.42
N LYS A 323 7.79 21.85 19.48
CA LYS A 323 8.56 22.27 20.67
C LYS A 323 8.49 21.25 21.81
N ILE A 324 8.01 20.04 21.55
CA ILE A 324 7.82 19.02 22.57
C ILE A 324 9.20 18.48 22.98
N ASN A 325 9.47 18.41 24.28
CA ASN A 325 10.67 17.77 24.79
C ASN A 325 10.58 16.26 24.55
N CYS A 326 11.40 15.72 23.65
CA CYS A 326 11.32 14.35 23.17
C CYS A 326 12.59 13.56 23.51
N THR A 327 12.46 12.41 24.20
CA THR A 327 13.61 11.58 24.59
C THR A 327 13.42 10.13 24.15
N GLN A 328 14.50 9.45 23.75
CA GLN A 328 14.51 8.04 23.40
C GLN A 328 14.98 7.20 24.59
N PHE A 329 14.34 6.05 24.80
CA PHE A 329 14.61 5.13 25.90
C PHE A 329 14.73 3.70 25.39
N LYS A 330 15.60 2.91 26.01
CA LYS A 330 15.74 1.48 25.72
C LYS A 330 14.74 0.64 26.50
N HIS A 331 14.42 1.07 27.71
CA HIS A 331 13.53 0.37 28.63
C HIS A 331 12.31 1.24 29.00
N ILE A 332 11.13 0.62 29.02
CA ILE A 332 9.87 1.34 29.30
C ILE A 332 9.83 1.93 30.71
N GLN A 333 10.52 1.32 31.67
CA GLN A 333 10.55 1.76 33.06
C GLN A 333 11.20 3.15 33.21
N GLU A 334 12.19 3.47 32.38
CA GLU A 334 12.90 4.76 32.39
C GLU A 334 11.99 5.92 31.96
N ILE A 335 10.97 5.63 31.16
CA ILE A 335 10.00 6.64 30.69
C ILE A 335 9.22 7.25 31.85
N PHE A 336 8.84 6.44 32.85
CA PHE A 336 8.02 6.92 33.95
C PHE A 336 8.78 7.92 34.82
N GLU A 337 10.06 7.70 35.09
CA GLU A 337 10.90 8.66 35.83
C GLU A 337 11.11 9.95 35.03
N PHE A 338 11.28 9.87 33.71
CA PHE A 338 11.40 11.04 32.84
C PHE A 338 10.18 11.97 32.88
N PHE A 339 8.98 11.39 32.92
CA PHE A 339 7.73 12.16 33.02
C PHE A 339 7.49 12.69 34.44
N LYS A 340 7.84 11.92 35.49
CA LYS A 340 7.69 12.31 36.91
C LYS A 340 8.39 13.61 37.27
N ILE A 341 9.59 13.86 36.73
CA ILE A 341 10.38 15.09 36.99
C ILE A 341 9.61 16.39 36.66
N THR A 342 8.54 16.30 35.86
CA THR A 342 7.68 17.44 35.50
C THR A 342 6.58 17.73 36.52
N GLU A 343 6.20 16.79 37.39
CA GLU A 343 5.15 17.01 38.40
C GLU A 343 5.65 17.78 39.63
N SER A 344 6.97 17.86 39.81
CA SER A 344 7.62 18.54 40.94
C SER A 344 7.90 20.04 40.71
N LEU A 345 7.44 20.61 39.59
CA LEU A 345 7.52 22.02 39.20
C LEU A 345 6.12 22.56 39.00
#